data_AF-A0A8T1TSR1-F1
#
_entry.id   AF-A0A8T1TSR1-F1
#
_cell.length_a   1.000
_cell.length_b   1.000
_cell.length_c   1.000
_cell.angle_alpha   90.00
_cell.angle_beta   90.00
_cell.angle_gamma   90.00
#
_symmetry.space_group_name_H-M   'P 1'
#
loop_
_entity.id
_entity.type
_entity.pdbx_description
1 polymer ?
#
loop_
_entity_poly.entity_id
_entity_poly.type
_entity_poly.pdbx_seq_one_letter_code
_entity_poly.pdbx_strand_id
1 'polypeptide(L)'
;MPTTPYKAYPRHVRAHVLRVAKEAGDWKTVADLYDDKERTAWGWIKAAINTGDWSGNQKQRGGSPKKILDAHIDYLLDELSKTPELTLVQMAEL
;
A
#
# COMPACT_ATOMS: atom_id res chain seq x y z
N MET A 1 -9.22 2.94 26.17
CA MET A 1 -9.11 3.86 25.02
C MET A 1 -10.09 3.39 23.95
N PRO A 2 -11.09 4.18 23.55
CA PRO A 2 -11.92 3.79 22.40
C PRO A 2 -11.05 3.87 21.14
N THR A 3 -10.81 2.74 20.49
CA THR A 3 -10.19 2.71 19.17
C THR A 3 -11.22 3.20 18.16
N THR A 4 -11.13 4.47 17.77
CA THR A 4 -11.91 4.97 16.64
C THR A 4 -11.49 4.17 15.40
N PRO A 5 -12.42 3.47 14.74
CA PRO A 5 -12.09 2.73 13.53
C PRO A 5 -11.60 3.73 12.48
N TYR A 6 -10.48 3.41 11.83
CA TYR A 6 -9.97 4.22 10.73
C TYR A 6 -11.04 4.31 9.62
N LYS A 7 -11.38 5.54 9.19
CA LYS A 7 -12.31 5.77 8.05
C LYS A 7 -11.72 5.08 6.82
N ALA A 8 -12.38 4.00 6.37
CA ALA A 8 -12.06 3.33 5.13
C ALA A 8 -12.77 4.07 3.99
N TYR A 9 -12.01 4.49 2.98
CA TYR A 9 -12.54 5.18 1.82
C TYR A 9 -12.85 4.16 0.72
N PRO A 10 -14.12 4.06 0.26
CA PRO A 10 -14.46 3.13 -0.81
C PRO A 10 -13.66 3.45 -2.09
N ARG A 11 -13.23 2.40 -2.80
CA ARG A 11 -12.46 2.54 -4.04
C ARG A 11 -13.15 3.45 -5.06
N HIS A 12 -14.47 3.32 -5.21
CA HIS A 12 -15.24 4.09 -6.19
C HIS A 12 -15.22 5.60 -5.90
N VAL A 13 -15.26 6.00 -4.62
CA VAL A 13 -15.15 7.40 -4.19
C VAL A 13 -13.80 7.97 -4.60
N ARG A 14 -12.73 7.27 -4.23
CA ARG A 14 -11.36 7.67 -4.59
C ARG A 14 -11.16 7.74 -6.10
N ALA A 15 -11.66 6.75 -6.85
CA ALA A 15 -11.60 6.75 -8.31
C ALA A 15 -12.36 7.93 -8.92
N HIS A 16 -13.50 8.32 -8.35
CA HIS A 16 -14.29 9.46 -8.83
C HIS A 16 -13.53 10.78 -8.65
N VAL A 17 -13.01 11.03 -7.44
CA VAL A 17 -12.19 12.21 -7.14
C VAL A 17 -10.97 12.28 -8.06
N LEU A 18 -10.27 11.16 -8.25
CA LEU A 18 -9.10 11.09 -9.11
C LEU A 18 -9.42 11.33 -10.59
N ARG A 19 -10.53 10.80 -11.11
CA ARG A 19 -10.97 11.04 -12.48
C ARG A 19 -11.22 12.52 -12.73
N VAL A 20 -12.00 13.16 -11.86
CA VAL A 20 -12.32 14.60 -11.99
C VAL A 20 -11.07 15.46 -11.87
N ALA A 21 -10.16 15.14 -10.94
CA ALA A 21 -8.88 15.83 -10.83
C ALA A 21 -8.01 15.67 -12.09
N LYS A 22 -7.97 14.47 -12.69
CA LYS A 22 -7.22 14.21 -13.92
C LYS A 22 -7.73 15.03 -15.11
N GLU A 23 -9.03 15.26 -15.16
CA GLU A 23 -9.72 16.05 -16.19
C GLU A 23 -9.72 17.56 -15.91
N ALA A 24 -8.95 18.01 -14.90
CA ALA A 24 -8.92 19.41 -14.44
C ALA A 24 -10.27 19.97 -13.98
N GLY A 25 -11.20 19.09 -13.60
CA GLY A 25 -12.48 19.45 -13.02
C GLY A 25 -12.40 19.75 -11.51
N ASP A 26 -13.53 20.14 -10.95
CA ASP A 26 -13.64 20.48 -9.53
C ASP A 26 -13.73 19.25 -8.62
N TRP A 27 -12.57 18.69 -8.32
CA TRP A 27 -12.44 17.54 -7.42
C TRP A 27 -12.79 17.86 -5.96
N LYS A 28 -12.82 19.14 -5.55
CA LYS A 28 -13.17 19.54 -4.18
C LYS A 28 -14.65 19.33 -3.93
N THR A 29 -15.49 19.80 -4.85
CA THR A 29 -16.94 19.56 -4.80
C THR A 29 -17.26 18.07 -4.78
N VAL A 30 -16.51 17.23 -5.51
CA VAL A 30 -16.68 15.77 -5.48
C VAL A 30 -16.23 15.18 -4.14
N ALA A 31 -15.14 15.65 -3.54
CA ALA A 31 -14.71 15.21 -2.22
C ALA A 31 -15.74 15.57 -1.13
N ASP A 32 -16.26 16.80 -1.18
CA ASP A 32 -17.28 17.28 -0.25
C ASP A 32 -18.58 16.47 -0.35
N LEU A 33 -18.97 16.06 -1.57
CA LEU A 33 -20.13 15.18 -1.80
C LEU A 33 -20.01 13.85 -1.03
N TYR A 34 -18.79 13.34 -0.84
CA TYR A 34 -18.53 12.08 -0.12
C TYR A 34 -18.10 12.27 1.33
N ASP A 35 -18.18 13.50 1.87
CA ASP A 35 -17.69 13.83 3.21
C ASP A 35 -16.19 13.49 3.38
N ASP A 36 -15.42 13.61 2.30
CA ASP A 36 -13.98 13.38 2.32
C ASP A 36 -13.24 14.65 2.73
N LYS A 37 -12.29 14.50 3.66
CA LYS A 37 -11.42 15.62 4.03
C LYS A 37 -10.61 16.06 2.82
N GLU A 38 -10.67 17.35 2.48
CA GLU A 38 -9.91 17.95 1.37
C GLU A 38 -8.43 17.52 1.37
N ARG A 39 -7.78 17.54 2.55
CA ARG A 39 -6.38 17.11 2.71
C ARG A 39 -6.14 15.65 2.31
N THR A 40 -7.09 14.77 2.59
CA THR A 40 -7.01 13.35 2.21
C THR A 40 -7.17 13.19 0.71
N ALA A 41 -8.18 13.85 0.12
CA ALA A 41 -8.41 13.85 -1.33
C ALA A 41 -7.20 14.40 -2.10
N TRP A 42 -6.61 15.51 -1.63
CA TRP A 42 -5.37 16.05 -2.18
C TRP A 42 -4.20 15.07 -2.07
N GLY A 43 -4.10 14.34 -0.94
CA GLY A 43 -3.10 13.30 -0.76
C GLY A 43 -3.21 12.19 -1.82
N TRP A 44 -4.42 11.81 -2.23
CA TRP A 44 -4.63 10.86 -3.31
C TRP A 44 -4.21 11.41 -4.67
N ILE A 45 -4.58 12.66 -4.96
CA ILE A 45 -4.22 13.33 -6.23
C ILE A 45 -2.71 13.46 -6.35
N LYS A 46 -2.04 13.93 -5.30
CA LYS A 46 -0.57 14.04 -5.27
C LYS A 46 0.10 12.69 -5.49
N ALA A 47 -0.42 11.62 -4.89
CA ALA A 47 0.10 10.27 -5.12
C ALA A 47 -0.10 9.82 -6.58
N ALA A 48 -1.29 10.06 -7.15
CA ALA A 48 -1.58 9.73 -8.54
C ALA A 48 -0.70 10.51 -9.53
N ILE A 49 -0.42 11.78 -9.26
CA ILE A 49 0.54 12.59 -10.04
C ILE A 49 1.93 11.94 -9.99
N ASN A 50 2.40 11.54 -8.81
CA ASN A 50 3.73 10.97 -8.65
C ASN A 50 3.89 9.57 -9.25
N THR A 51 2.84 8.74 -9.21
CA THR A 51 2.93 7.33 -9.67
C THR A 51 2.30 7.08 -11.03
N GLY A 52 1.55 8.03 -11.59
CA GLY A 52 0.74 7.86 -12.80
C GLY A 52 -0.51 6.98 -12.61
N ASP A 53 -0.79 6.54 -11.38
CA ASP A 53 -1.90 5.62 -11.09
C ASP A 53 -3.16 6.38 -10.67
N TRP A 54 -4.12 6.47 -11.59
CA TRP A 54 -5.41 7.13 -11.40
C TRP A 54 -6.56 6.17 -11.10
N SER A 55 -6.27 4.87 -10.88
CA SER A 55 -7.30 3.82 -10.74
C SER A 55 -8.12 3.89 -9.46
N GLY A 56 -7.70 4.70 -8.48
CA GLY A 56 -8.25 4.74 -7.14
C GLY A 56 -7.89 3.52 -6.29
N ASN A 57 -7.01 2.63 -6.78
CA ASN A 57 -6.55 1.50 -6.00
C ASN A 57 -5.64 1.96 -4.86
N GLN A 58 -6.07 1.66 -3.63
CA GLN A 58 -5.16 1.75 -2.50
C GLN A 58 -4.26 0.52 -2.52
N LYS A 59 -2.99 0.71 -2.86
CA LYS A 59 -1.98 -0.34 -2.65
C LYS A 59 -2.02 -0.76 -1.19
N GLN A 60 -2.13 -2.06 -0.95
CA GLN A 60 -1.95 -2.60 0.39
C GLN A 60 -0.57 -2.18 0.89
N ARG A 61 -0.54 -1.57 2.07
CA ARG A 61 0.73 -1.25 2.72
C ARG A 61 1.28 -2.55 3.26
N GLY A 62 2.34 -3.04 2.64
CA GLY A 62 3.12 -4.17 3.17
C GLY A 62 3.97 -3.75 4.36
N GLY A 63 4.53 -4.74 5.04
CA GLY A 63 5.59 -4.53 6.01
C GLY A 63 6.85 -3.97 5.34
N SER A 64 7.74 -3.38 6.13
CA SER A 64 9.04 -2.95 5.62
C SER A 64 9.87 -4.18 5.21
N PRO A 65 10.54 -4.16 4.04
CA PRO A 65 11.41 -5.27 3.61
C PRO A 65 12.65 -5.44 4.51
N LYS A 66 12.89 -4.54 5.47
CA LYS A 66 14.07 -4.49 6.33
C LYS A 66 14.39 -5.79 7.10
N LYS A 67 13.44 -6.72 7.24
CA LYS A 67 13.65 -7.95 8.03
C LYS A 67 14.29 -9.08 7.24
N ILE A 68 14.10 -9.12 5.92
CA ILE A 68 14.62 -10.19 5.05
C ILE A 68 15.30 -9.50 3.87
N LEU A 69 16.63 -9.57 3.84
CA LEU A 69 17.45 -9.06 2.74
C LEU A 69 17.70 -10.19 1.74
N ASP A 70 18.03 -9.84 0.49
CA ASP A 70 18.35 -10.81 -0.56
C ASP A 70 19.49 -11.75 -0.12
N ALA A 71 20.50 -11.21 0.57
CA ALA A 71 21.60 -12.02 1.14
C ALA A 71 21.13 -13.09 2.15
N HIS A 72 20.06 -12.83 2.92
CA HIS A 72 19.50 -13.85 3.82
C HIS A 72 18.80 -14.95 3.02
N ILE A 73 18.14 -14.60 1.90
CA ILE A 73 17.47 -15.56 1.02
C ILE A 73 18.51 -16.45 0.34
N ASP A 74 19.56 -15.84 -0.23
CA ASP A 74 20.63 -16.56 -0.91
C ASP A 74 21.32 -17.57 0.03
N TYR A 75 21.59 -17.16 1.28
CA TYR A 75 22.17 -18.03 2.30
C TYR A 75 21.27 -19.23 2.62
N LEU A 76 19.97 -19.00 2.84
CA LEU A 76 19.03 -20.10 3.14
C LEU A 76 18.84 -21.05 1.95
N LEU A 77 18.87 -20.53 0.72
CA LEU A 77 18.80 -21.36 -0.49
C LEU A 77 20.06 -22.25 -0.64
N ASP A 78 21.23 -21.71 -0.34
CA ASP A 78 22.49 -22.47 -0.34
C ASP A 78 22.45 -23.59 0.72
N GLU A 79 22.03 -23.30 1.95
CA GLU A 79 21.92 -24.31 3.01
C GLU A 79 20.87 -25.39 2.70
N LEU A 80 19.72 -25.02 2.14
CA LEU A 80 18.72 -25.99 1.67
C LEU A 80 19.23 -26.86 0.51
N SER A 81 20.09 -26.32 -0.34
CA SER A 81 20.70 -27.09 -1.44
C SER A 81 21.66 -28.17 -0.92
N LYS A 82 22.34 -27.90 0.20
CA LYS A 82 23.24 -28.85 0.87
C LYS A 82 22.47 -29.86 1.71
N THR A 83 21.43 -29.39 2.43
CA THR A 83 20.63 -30.20 3.34
C THR A 83 19.14 -29.97 3.08
N PRO A 84 18.52 -30.75 2.18
CA PRO A 84 17.12 -30.56 1.81
C PRO A 84 16.11 -30.81 2.94
N GLU A 85 16.53 -31.51 4.00
CA GLU A 85 15.68 -31.85 5.15
C GLU A 85 15.78 -30.85 6.31
N LEU A 86 16.43 -29.69 6.11
CA LEU A 86 16.51 -28.61 7.08
C LEU A 86 15.10 -28.22 7.57
N THR A 87 14.86 -28.43 8.86
CA THR A 87 13.61 -28.00 9.50
C THR A 87 13.64 -26.51 9.80
N LEU A 88 12.48 -25.87 9.93
CA LEU A 88 12.39 -24.45 10.29
C LEU A 88 13.08 -24.10 11.61
N VAL A 89 13.11 -25.04 12.57
CA VAL A 89 13.82 -24.86 13.86
C VAL A 89 15.32 -24.81 13.63
N GLN A 90 15.86 -25.76 12.86
CA GLN A 90 17.28 -25.78 12.53
C GLN A 90 17.68 -24.58 11.68
N MET A 91 16.83 -24.13 10.76
CA MET A 91 17.07 -22.93 9.96
C MET A 91 17.14 -21.65 10.80
N ALA A 92 16.47 -21.60 11.95
CA ALA A 92 16.55 -20.46 12.87
C ALA A 92 17.84 -20.43 13.70
N GLU A 93 18.59 -21.54 13.73
CA GLU A 93 19.86 -21.68 14.44
C GLU A 93 21.09 -21.46 13.53
N LEU A 94 20.87 -21.28 12.22
CA LEU A 94 21.90 -20.89 11.23
C LEU A 94 22.28 -19.42 11.38
#